data_AF-A0A4Q6BNC6-F1
#
_entry.id   AF-A0A4Q6BNC6-F1
#
_cell.length_a   1.000
_cell.length_b   1.000
_cell.length_c   1.000
_cell.angle_alpha   90.00
_cell.angle_beta   90.00
_cell.angle_gamma   90.00
#
_symmetry.space_group_name_H-M   'P 1'
#
loop_
_entity.id
_entity.type
_entity.pdbx_description
1 polymer ?
#
loop_
_entity_poly.entity_id
_entity_poly.type
_entity_poly.pdbx_seq_one_letter_code
_entity_poly.pdbx_strand_id
1 'polypeptide(L)'
;MKTSHSLFNTLSFILIALVTSSCVYDLKFATNTVKQGLNKSASTDAGRVRLAEAQRIMATSCATCHSSYANMTDAQWIAQGLIIAGDATNSVLLKRTRGAGTDSQANMPPGVTLSAQELDALREWINRSGESESSDPNGDGTTVVDTAGPARLAAVLQVLTTNSTATGKSCVSCHNVARTATSTDFSGQAVPLFANFTRDSEFVTSGLIQPGIAARNSWIYRVLRNHGDIGTMPKSDSTGISTADAEAIEAWIEQMAN
;
A
#
# COMPACT_ATOMS: atom_id res chain seq x y z
N MET A 1 47.91 -63.15 -28.45
CA MET A 1 46.99 -62.73 -27.36
C MET A 1 47.23 -61.26 -27.07
N LYS A 2 46.47 -60.37 -27.71
CA LYS A 2 46.56 -58.91 -27.53
C LYS A 2 45.21 -58.31 -27.90
N THR A 3 44.91 -57.20 -27.23
CA THR A 3 43.83 -56.21 -27.46
C THR A 3 42.41 -56.57 -27.03
N SER A 4 42.08 -56.28 -25.76
CA SER A 4 40.69 -56.10 -25.29
C SER A 4 40.57 -55.17 -24.06
N HIS A 5 41.38 -54.10 -24.00
CA HIS A 5 41.33 -53.12 -22.89
C HIS A 5 40.97 -51.67 -23.28
N SER A 6 40.64 -51.39 -24.55
CA SER A 6 40.46 -50.01 -25.02
C SER A 6 39.01 -49.51 -25.07
N LEU A 7 38.00 -50.36 -24.88
CA LEU A 7 36.59 -49.98 -25.07
C LEU A 7 35.86 -49.61 -23.77
N PHE A 8 36.38 -50.01 -22.61
CA PHE A 8 35.73 -49.69 -21.32
C PHE A 8 36.05 -48.27 -20.83
N ASN A 9 37.19 -47.70 -21.24
CA ASN A 9 37.61 -46.39 -20.75
C ASN A 9 36.91 -45.23 -21.48
N THR A 10 36.47 -45.41 -22.73
CA THR A 10 35.78 -44.37 -23.50
C THR A 10 34.31 -44.24 -23.12
N LEU A 11 33.64 -45.31 -22.67
CA LEU A 11 32.22 -45.22 -22.26
C LEU A 11 32.02 -44.47 -20.93
N SER A 12 33.03 -44.47 -20.05
CA SER A 12 32.93 -43.83 -18.73
C SER A 12 33.00 -42.29 -18.81
N PHE A 13 33.74 -41.74 -19.78
CA PHE A 13 33.81 -40.29 -19.99
C PHE A 13 32.52 -39.69 -20.58
N ILE A 14 31.78 -40.45 -21.39
CA ILE A 14 30.53 -39.96 -22.00
C ILE A 14 29.41 -39.84 -20.95
N LEU A 15 29.40 -40.71 -19.92
CA LEU A 15 28.38 -40.65 -18.87
C LEU A 15 28.61 -39.46 -17.91
N ILE A 16 29.86 -39.08 -17.64
CA ILE A 16 30.19 -37.95 -16.75
C ILE A 16 29.86 -36.59 -17.42
N ALA A 17 29.96 -36.51 -18.75
CA ALA A 17 29.57 -35.30 -19.49
C ALA A 17 28.04 -35.06 -19.52
N LEU A 18 27.23 -36.12 -19.42
CA LEU A 18 25.75 -36.01 -19.44
C LEU A 18 25.15 -35.59 -18.10
N VAL A 19 25.81 -35.88 -16.96
CA VAL A 19 25.30 -35.52 -15.62
C VAL A 19 25.65 -34.08 -15.22
N THR A 20 26.67 -33.47 -15.82
CA THR A 20 27.01 -32.05 -15.55
C THR A 20 26.19 -31.06 -16.40
N SER A 21 25.46 -31.54 -17.41
CA SER A 21 24.61 -30.70 -18.26
C SER A 21 23.21 -30.43 -17.69
N SER A 22 22.80 -31.06 -16.59
CA SER A 22 21.45 -30.92 -16.02
C SER A 22 21.34 -29.89 -14.89
N CYS A 23 22.43 -29.23 -14.49
CA CYS A 23 22.41 -28.20 -13.45
C CYS A 23 22.84 -26.81 -13.92
N VAL A 24 23.28 -26.65 -15.18
CA VAL A 24 23.49 -25.33 -15.79
C VAL A 24 22.25 -24.98 -16.62
N TYR A 25 21.08 -25.02 -15.97
CA TYR A 25 19.98 -24.17 -16.43
C TYR A 25 20.43 -22.74 -16.16
N ASP A 26 20.95 -22.14 -17.22
CA ASP A 26 21.13 -20.71 -17.41
C ASP A 26 19.94 -19.99 -16.76
N LEU A 27 20.13 -19.43 -15.57
CA LEU A 27 19.28 -18.39 -15.00
C LEU A 27 19.47 -17.11 -15.82
N LYS A 28 19.30 -17.21 -17.14
CA LYS A 28 18.69 -16.15 -17.90
C LYS A 28 17.26 -16.08 -17.42
N PHE A 29 17.08 -15.40 -16.29
CA PHE A 29 15.87 -14.64 -16.08
C PHE A 29 15.59 -13.95 -17.41
N ALA A 30 14.50 -14.40 -18.05
CA ALA A 30 13.99 -13.84 -19.27
C ALA A 30 13.67 -12.36 -18.98
N THR A 31 14.64 -11.49 -19.20
CA THR A 31 14.47 -10.03 -19.26
C THR A 31 13.52 -9.61 -20.38
N ASN A 32 12.98 -10.57 -21.14
CA ASN A 32 12.06 -10.34 -22.26
C ASN A 32 10.59 -10.70 -21.99
N THR A 33 10.23 -11.32 -20.86
CA THR A 33 8.81 -11.68 -20.58
C THR A 33 8.15 -10.81 -19.50
N VAL A 34 8.85 -9.80 -18.96
CA VAL A 34 8.22 -8.73 -18.16
C VAL A 34 7.76 -7.55 -19.06
N LYS A 35 8.12 -7.55 -20.36
CA LYS A 35 7.77 -6.47 -21.28
C LYS A 35 6.32 -6.46 -21.79
N GLN A 36 5.51 -7.50 -21.53
CA GLN A 36 4.16 -7.59 -22.12
C GLN A 36 3.00 -7.58 -21.12
N GLY A 37 3.23 -7.20 -19.85
CA GLY A 37 2.16 -7.05 -18.85
C GLY A 37 2.19 -5.76 -18.04
N LEU A 38 3.28 -4.98 -18.09
CA LEU A 38 3.34 -3.66 -17.48
C LEU A 38 2.55 -2.69 -18.35
N ASN A 39 1.24 -2.62 -18.10
CA ASN A 39 0.38 -1.61 -18.69
C ASN A 39 1.05 -0.24 -18.56
N LYS A 40 1.20 0.40 -19.72
CA LYS A 40 1.89 1.66 -19.97
C LYS A 40 1.18 2.82 -19.27
N SER A 41 1.26 2.87 -17.94
CA SER A 41 1.06 4.11 -17.19
C SER A 41 2.36 4.91 -17.28
N ALA A 42 2.25 6.21 -17.54
CA ALA A 42 3.35 7.14 -17.84
C ALA A 42 4.22 7.44 -16.60
N SER A 43 4.79 6.41 -16.01
CA SER A 43 5.76 6.46 -14.94
C SER A 43 7.14 6.84 -15.52
N THR A 44 7.91 7.67 -14.84
CA THR A 44 9.34 7.92 -15.09
C THR A 44 10.14 6.62 -14.95
N ASP A 45 11.39 6.61 -15.40
CA ASP A 45 12.27 5.44 -15.21
C ASP A 45 12.42 5.06 -13.72
N ALA A 46 12.37 6.03 -12.80
CA ALA A 46 12.53 5.79 -11.37
C ALA A 46 11.33 5.06 -10.73
N GLY A 47 10.10 5.46 -11.05
CA GLY A 47 8.89 4.78 -10.54
C GLY A 47 8.78 3.34 -11.05
N ARG A 48 9.02 3.13 -12.35
CA ARG A 48 9.05 1.79 -12.95
C ARG A 48 10.11 0.89 -12.33
N VAL A 49 11.31 1.41 -12.09
CA VAL A 49 12.41 0.62 -11.48
C VAL A 49 12.05 0.17 -10.06
N ARG A 50 11.45 1.05 -9.25
CA ARG A 50 11.03 0.71 -7.89
C ARG A 50 9.94 -0.36 -7.85
N LEU A 51 8.89 -0.20 -8.66
CA LEU A 51 7.82 -1.20 -8.76
C LEU A 51 8.36 -2.53 -9.32
N ALA A 52 9.25 -2.49 -10.32
CA ALA A 52 9.84 -3.70 -10.88
C ALA A 52 10.63 -4.49 -9.84
N GLU A 53 11.38 -3.81 -8.97
CA GLU A 53 12.13 -4.48 -7.90
C GLU A 53 11.20 -5.05 -6.82
N ALA A 54 10.18 -4.30 -6.40
CA ALA A 54 9.16 -4.82 -5.50
C ALA A 54 8.44 -6.04 -6.10
N GLN A 55 8.04 -5.97 -7.38
CA GLN A 55 7.41 -7.08 -8.11
C GLN A 55 8.33 -8.29 -8.22
N ARG A 56 9.64 -8.09 -8.43
CA ARG A 56 10.62 -9.17 -8.41
C ARG A 56 10.60 -9.89 -7.06
N ILE A 57 10.64 -9.15 -5.96
CA ILE A 57 10.58 -9.70 -4.60
C ILE A 57 9.26 -10.44 -4.37
N MET A 58 8.12 -9.87 -4.78
CA MET A 58 6.81 -10.52 -4.67
C MET A 58 6.77 -11.83 -5.45
N ALA A 59 7.29 -11.84 -6.67
CA ALA A 59 7.30 -13.01 -7.53
C ALA A 59 8.19 -14.13 -6.96
N THR A 60 9.36 -13.79 -6.39
CA THR A 60 10.31 -14.79 -5.91
C THR A 60 10.02 -15.30 -4.51
N SER A 61 9.50 -14.44 -3.64
CA SER A 61 9.44 -14.71 -2.20
C SER A 61 8.03 -14.85 -1.66
N CYS A 62 7.01 -14.33 -2.36
CA CYS A 62 5.63 -14.32 -1.88
C CYS A 62 4.68 -15.16 -2.76
N ALA A 63 4.90 -15.17 -4.08
CA ALA A 63 3.95 -15.69 -5.05
C ALA A 63 3.72 -17.21 -4.99
N THR A 64 4.65 -17.97 -4.40
CA THR A 64 4.46 -19.41 -4.16
C THR A 64 3.22 -19.70 -3.31
N CYS A 65 2.92 -18.84 -2.33
CA CYS A 65 1.72 -18.95 -1.49
C CYS A 65 0.64 -17.94 -1.88
N HIS A 66 1.03 -16.82 -2.51
CA HIS A 66 0.13 -15.74 -2.91
C HIS A 66 0.21 -15.49 -4.41
N SER A 67 -0.30 -16.42 -5.22
CA SER A 67 -0.12 -16.43 -6.68
C SER A 67 -0.52 -15.15 -7.41
N SER A 68 -1.43 -14.36 -6.84
CA SER A 68 -1.84 -13.06 -7.38
C SER A 68 -0.80 -11.94 -7.19
N TYR A 69 0.06 -12.02 -6.17
CA TYR A 69 0.92 -10.90 -5.75
C TYR A 69 1.94 -10.49 -6.81
N ALA A 70 2.43 -11.43 -7.62
CA ALA A 70 3.42 -11.15 -8.66
C ALA A 70 2.92 -10.18 -9.75
N ASN A 71 1.60 -10.09 -9.94
CA ASN A 71 1.00 -9.36 -11.07
C ASN A 71 0.11 -8.18 -10.61
N MET A 72 0.12 -7.86 -9.32
CA MET A 72 -0.67 -6.75 -8.79
C MET A 72 0.00 -5.40 -9.09
N THR A 73 -0.82 -4.44 -9.50
CA THR A 73 -0.46 -3.01 -9.61
C THR A 73 -0.53 -2.33 -8.25
N ASP A 74 0.11 -1.17 -8.09
CA ASP A 74 0.03 -0.37 -6.86
C ASP A 74 -1.42 -0.10 -6.43
N ALA A 75 -2.28 0.25 -7.40
CA ALA A 75 -3.70 0.48 -7.14
C ALA A 75 -4.38 -0.75 -6.54
N GLN A 76 -4.06 -1.96 -7.01
CA GLN A 76 -4.61 -3.21 -6.47
C GLN A 76 -4.05 -3.51 -5.07
N TRP A 77 -2.76 -3.29 -4.84
CA TRP A 77 -2.14 -3.46 -3.51
C TRP A 77 -2.79 -2.55 -2.46
N ILE A 78 -3.04 -1.29 -2.83
CA ILE A 78 -3.66 -0.31 -1.94
C ILE A 78 -5.17 -0.61 -1.77
N ALA A 79 -5.87 -0.96 -2.85
CA ALA A 79 -7.30 -1.29 -2.80
C ALA A 79 -7.60 -2.51 -1.90
N GLN A 80 -6.67 -3.47 -1.83
CA GLN A 80 -6.78 -4.61 -0.91
C GLN A 80 -6.35 -4.29 0.53
N GLY A 81 -5.90 -3.05 0.81
CA GLY A 81 -5.41 -2.65 2.13
C GLY A 81 -4.10 -3.35 2.55
N LEU A 82 -3.39 -3.97 1.60
CA LEU A 82 -2.13 -4.68 1.88
C LEU A 82 -0.97 -3.71 2.06
N ILE A 83 -1.01 -2.58 1.36
CA ILE A 83 -0.10 -1.46 1.55
C ILE A 83 -0.89 -0.17 1.77
N ILE A 84 -0.34 0.73 2.58
CA ILE A 84 -0.77 2.10 2.78
C ILE A 84 0.28 2.95 2.04
N ALA A 85 -0.15 3.59 0.95
CA ALA A 85 0.75 4.39 0.13
C ALA A 85 1.31 5.56 0.97
N GLY A 86 2.63 5.74 0.95
CA GLY A 86 3.31 6.71 1.81
C GLY A 86 3.68 6.21 3.21
N ASP A 87 3.22 5.02 3.62
CA ASP A 87 3.39 4.51 4.99
C ASP A 87 3.71 3.02 5.03
N ALA A 88 4.97 2.70 4.74
CA ALA A 88 5.49 1.33 4.80
C ALA A 88 5.40 0.72 6.21
N THR A 89 5.63 1.52 7.26
CA THR A 89 5.63 1.06 8.65
C THR A 89 4.28 0.51 9.07
N ASN A 90 3.18 1.17 8.66
CA ASN A 90 1.84 0.72 9.01
C ASN A 90 1.23 -0.27 8.02
N SER A 91 1.88 -0.53 6.89
CA SER A 91 1.40 -1.43 5.84
C SER A 91 1.38 -2.89 6.29
N VAL A 92 0.26 -3.58 6.06
CA VAL A 92 0.07 -4.99 6.42
C VAL A 92 1.17 -5.87 5.83
N LEU A 93 1.56 -5.60 4.58
CA LEU A 93 2.62 -6.31 3.90
C LEU A 93 3.92 -6.35 4.72
N LEU A 94 4.44 -5.19 5.17
CA LEU A 94 5.67 -5.19 5.97
C LEU A 94 5.45 -5.72 7.37
N LYS A 95 4.34 -5.38 8.04
CA LYS A 95 3.96 -5.93 9.35
C LYS A 95 3.99 -7.46 9.41
N ARG A 96 3.66 -8.12 8.30
CA ARG A 96 3.68 -9.59 8.19
C ARG A 96 5.01 -10.15 7.70
N THR A 97 5.89 -9.31 7.16
CA THR A 97 7.16 -9.74 6.56
C THR A 97 8.25 -9.93 7.60
N ARG A 98 8.81 -11.14 7.70
CA ARG A 98 9.95 -11.52 8.52
C ARG A 98 11.16 -10.65 8.19
N GLY A 99 11.81 -10.15 9.24
CA GLY A 99 12.96 -9.27 9.13
C GLY A 99 12.61 -7.79 8.94
N ALA A 100 11.35 -7.44 8.68
CA ALA A 100 10.94 -6.05 8.47
C ALA A 100 11.05 -5.17 9.73
N GLY A 101 11.29 -5.75 10.91
CA GLY A 101 11.40 -5.03 12.18
C GLY A 101 10.07 -4.55 12.75
N THR A 102 8.96 -4.97 12.15
CA THR A 102 7.59 -4.57 12.49
C THR A 102 6.90 -5.69 13.27
N ASP A 103 6.85 -5.54 14.59
CA ASP A 103 6.06 -6.34 15.54
C ASP A 103 6.20 -7.88 15.53
N SER A 104 5.57 -8.52 16.52
CA SER A 104 5.58 -9.98 16.74
C SER A 104 4.78 -10.79 15.71
N GLN A 105 4.13 -10.12 14.75
CA GLN A 105 3.31 -10.76 13.72
C GLN A 105 4.06 -11.07 12.41
N ALA A 106 5.35 -10.74 12.33
CA ALA A 106 6.20 -10.98 11.18
C ALA A 106 6.47 -12.48 10.98
N ASN A 107 5.63 -13.17 10.21
CA ASN A 107 5.69 -14.62 10.00
C ASN A 107 5.79 -15.07 8.53
N MET A 108 5.75 -14.13 7.58
CA MET A 108 5.85 -14.38 6.13
C MET A 108 7.19 -13.92 5.54
N PRO A 109 7.73 -14.55 4.49
CA PRO A 109 7.34 -15.88 4.02
C PRO A 109 7.69 -16.97 5.04
N PRO A 110 7.04 -18.15 4.99
CA PRO A 110 7.36 -19.24 5.91
C PRO A 110 8.76 -19.78 5.64
N GLY A 111 9.59 -19.87 6.68
CA GLY A 111 10.91 -20.50 6.62
C GLY A 111 12.00 -19.68 5.91
N VAL A 112 11.67 -18.51 5.38
CA VAL A 112 12.62 -17.62 4.70
C VAL A 112 12.51 -16.21 5.29
N THR A 113 13.64 -15.53 5.45
CA THR A 113 13.69 -14.11 5.85
C THR A 113 14.22 -13.33 4.66
N LEU A 114 13.53 -12.26 4.28
CA LEU A 114 14.02 -11.38 3.23
C LEU A 114 15.32 -10.71 3.65
N SER A 115 16.20 -10.44 2.69
CA SER A 115 17.42 -9.67 2.95
C SER A 115 17.09 -8.22 3.32
N ALA A 116 18.01 -7.54 3.99
CA ALA A 116 17.86 -6.11 4.33
C ALA A 116 17.60 -5.26 3.07
N GLN A 117 18.31 -5.53 1.97
CA GLN A 117 18.14 -4.83 0.70
C GLN A 117 16.74 -5.03 0.10
N GLU A 118 16.19 -6.24 0.17
CA GLU A 118 14.83 -6.51 -0.32
C GLU A 118 13.79 -5.81 0.55
N LEU A 119 13.98 -5.80 1.87
CA LEU A 119 13.11 -5.07 2.79
C LEU A 119 13.15 -3.56 2.53
N ASP A 120 14.32 -3.00 2.25
CA ASP A 120 14.47 -1.58 1.90
C ASP A 120 13.81 -1.26 0.57
N ALA A 121 13.93 -2.13 -0.44
CA ALA A 121 13.23 -1.97 -1.70
C ALA A 121 11.70 -1.97 -1.52
N LEU A 122 11.16 -2.84 -0.66
CA LEU A 122 9.74 -2.84 -0.33
C LEU A 122 9.31 -1.59 0.44
N ARG A 123 10.11 -1.12 1.41
CA ARG A 123 9.83 0.14 2.14
C ARG A 123 9.80 1.32 1.18
N GLU A 124 10.81 1.45 0.34
CA GLU A 124 10.94 2.55 -0.62
C GLU A 124 9.79 2.54 -1.63
N TRP A 125 9.44 1.35 -2.15
CA TRP A 125 8.29 1.22 -3.03
C TRP A 125 7.00 1.67 -2.34
N ILE A 126 6.66 1.14 -1.15
CA ILE A 126 5.42 1.49 -0.46
C ILE A 126 5.36 2.98 -0.08
N ASN A 127 6.46 3.54 0.42
CA ASN A 127 6.53 4.95 0.80
C ASN A 127 6.35 5.91 -0.38
N ARG A 128 6.55 5.43 -1.60
CA ARG A 128 6.36 6.22 -2.82
C ARG A 128 5.18 5.79 -3.68
N SER A 129 4.58 4.64 -3.36
CA SER A 129 3.31 4.23 -3.94
C SER A 129 2.30 5.35 -3.74
N GLY A 130 1.57 5.70 -4.79
CA GLY A 130 0.54 6.74 -4.71
C GLY A 130 1.03 8.18 -4.77
N GLU A 131 2.34 8.45 -4.80
CA GLU A 131 2.85 9.72 -5.33
C GLU A 131 2.40 9.79 -6.79
N SER A 132 1.52 10.75 -7.12
CA SER A 132 1.29 11.06 -8.53
C SER A 132 2.65 11.53 -9.07
N GLU A 133 3.14 10.87 -10.12
CA GLU A 133 4.39 11.28 -10.75
C GLU A 133 4.14 12.61 -11.46
N SER A 134 4.11 13.72 -10.71
CA SER A 134 4.06 15.04 -11.28
C SER A 134 5.33 15.20 -12.10
N SER A 135 5.17 15.12 -13.42
CA SER A 135 6.23 15.24 -14.42
C SER A 135 6.78 16.66 -14.54
N ASP A 136 6.55 17.51 -13.53
CA ASP A 136 7.04 18.86 -13.50
C ASP A 136 8.25 18.97 -12.53
N PRO A 137 9.49 18.94 -13.04
CA PRO A 137 10.68 19.23 -12.23
C PRO A 137 10.69 20.69 -11.70
N ASN A 138 9.73 21.53 -12.10
CA ASN A 138 9.49 22.87 -11.56
C ASN A 138 8.15 23.00 -10.83
N GLY A 139 7.47 21.88 -10.52
CA GLY A 139 6.19 21.90 -9.80
C GLY A 139 6.37 22.67 -8.50
N ASP A 140 5.78 23.86 -8.43
CA ASP A 140 6.02 24.90 -7.42
C ASP A 140 5.52 24.55 -6.01
N GLY A 141 5.25 23.27 -5.76
CA GLY A 141 4.52 22.80 -4.61
C GLY A 141 3.19 23.54 -4.57
N THR A 142 2.35 23.35 -5.60
CA THR A 142 1.05 24.01 -5.75
C THR A 142 0.42 24.11 -4.38
N THR A 143 0.45 25.32 -3.84
CA THR A 143 -0.30 25.72 -2.66
C THR A 143 -1.68 25.12 -2.83
N VAL A 144 -2.15 24.32 -1.87
CA VAL A 144 -3.54 23.86 -1.82
C VAL A 144 -4.37 25.11 -1.98
N VAL A 145 -4.85 25.36 -3.20
CA VAL A 145 -5.55 26.59 -3.48
C VAL A 145 -6.92 26.34 -2.87
N ASP A 146 -7.21 27.03 -1.75
CA ASP A 146 -8.51 27.08 -1.06
C ASP A 146 -9.68 27.51 -1.98
N THR A 147 -9.47 27.55 -3.31
CA THR A 147 -10.44 27.91 -4.35
C THR A 147 -11.58 26.94 -4.53
N ALA A 148 -11.50 25.72 -4.00
CA ALA A 148 -12.64 24.83 -4.00
C ALA A 148 -13.62 25.15 -2.86
N GLY A 149 -14.02 26.42 -2.83
CA GLY A 149 -15.28 26.99 -2.34
C GLY A 149 -15.70 26.66 -0.91
N PRO A 150 -15.97 27.66 -0.04
CA PRO A 150 -16.57 27.44 1.29
C PRO A 150 -17.88 26.63 1.26
N ALA A 151 -18.60 26.59 0.14
CA ALA A 151 -19.80 25.76 -0.04
C ALA A 151 -19.53 24.24 0.02
N ARG A 152 -18.37 23.79 -0.48
CA ARG A 152 -18.00 22.37 -0.50
C ARG A 152 -17.66 21.88 0.89
N LEU A 153 -16.76 22.61 1.57
CA LEU A 153 -16.42 22.30 2.95
C LEU A 153 -17.67 22.41 3.84
N ALA A 154 -18.57 23.36 3.60
CA ALA A 154 -19.84 23.43 4.31
C ALA A 154 -20.70 22.16 4.15
N ALA A 155 -20.75 21.55 2.96
CA ALA A 155 -21.46 20.29 2.75
C ALA A 155 -20.83 19.12 3.53
N VAL A 156 -19.50 19.04 3.54
CA VAL A 156 -18.77 18.01 4.31
C VAL A 156 -18.92 18.24 5.81
N LEU A 157 -18.74 19.48 6.27
CA LEU A 157 -18.97 19.84 7.67
C LEU A 157 -20.42 19.55 8.07
N GLN A 158 -21.39 19.77 7.19
CA GLN A 158 -22.77 19.38 7.42
C GLN A 158 -22.86 17.86 7.64
N VAL A 159 -22.25 17.03 6.79
CA VAL A 159 -22.23 15.57 6.98
C VAL A 159 -21.52 15.17 8.29
N LEU A 160 -20.38 15.79 8.62
CA LEU A 160 -19.61 15.48 9.82
C LEU A 160 -20.31 15.93 11.11
N THR A 161 -21.10 17.00 11.05
CA THR A 161 -21.81 17.60 12.20
C THR A 161 -23.22 17.08 12.37
N THR A 162 -23.90 16.71 11.29
CA THR A 162 -25.23 16.12 11.36
C THR A 162 -25.17 14.66 11.73
N ASN A 163 -26.17 14.24 12.50
CA ASN A 163 -26.26 12.90 13.05
C ASN A 163 -26.24 11.87 11.93
N SER A 164 -25.41 10.82 12.05
CA SER A 164 -25.72 9.60 11.32
C SER A 164 -27.11 9.17 11.81
N THR A 165 -28.05 9.08 10.88
CA THR A 165 -29.50 9.11 11.14
C THR A 165 -30.00 7.98 12.05
N ALA A 166 -29.15 7.02 12.39
CA ALA A 166 -29.52 5.86 13.18
C ALA A 166 -28.95 5.76 14.60
N THR A 167 -28.00 6.62 14.99
CA THR A 167 -27.50 6.61 16.38
C THR A 167 -27.59 7.94 17.10
N GLY A 168 -27.99 9.01 16.41
CA GLY A 168 -28.04 10.35 17.00
C GLY A 168 -26.66 10.88 17.41
N LYS A 169 -25.57 10.26 16.92
CA LYS A 169 -24.20 10.69 17.12
C LYS A 169 -23.65 11.19 15.79
N SER A 170 -23.06 12.38 15.80
CA SER A 170 -22.29 12.90 14.68
C SER A 170 -20.81 12.59 14.84
N CYS A 171 -20.04 12.65 13.76
CA CYS A 171 -18.58 12.53 13.83
C CYS A 171 -18.02 13.57 14.82
N VAL A 172 -18.49 14.81 14.71
CA VAL A 172 -18.09 15.92 15.59
C VAL A 172 -18.38 15.66 17.06
N SER A 173 -19.44 14.93 17.42
CA SER A 173 -19.75 14.62 18.82
C SER A 173 -18.65 13.81 19.53
N CYS A 174 -17.94 12.96 18.78
CA CYS A 174 -16.81 12.17 19.29
C CYS A 174 -15.45 12.84 19.03
N HIS A 175 -15.35 13.63 17.96
CA HIS A 175 -14.12 14.30 17.50
C HIS A 175 -14.02 15.77 17.95
N ASN A 176 -14.63 16.13 19.09
CA ASN A 176 -14.61 17.49 19.69
C ASN A 176 -13.50 17.72 20.72
N VAL A 177 -12.80 16.67 21.13
CA VAL A 177 -11.63 16.73 21.99
C VAL A 177 -10.58 15.80 21.41
N ALA A 178 -9.31 16.24 21.41
CA ALA A 178 -8.21 15.33 21.08
C ALA A 178 -8.15 14.25 22.16
N ARG A 179 -8.33 12.98 21.79
CA ARG A 179 -8.23 11.87 22.73
C ARG A 179 -6.94 11.14 22.48
N THR A 180 -6.16 10.92 23.54
CA THR A 180 -5.02 10.04 23.52
C THR A 180 -5.49 8.59 23.46
N ALA A 181 -4.59 7.70 23.04
CA ALA A 181 -4.74 6.25 23.03
C ALA A 181 -5.34 5.66 24.33
N THR A 182 -5.24 6.35 25.46
CA THR A 182 -5.72 5.89 26.77
C THR A 182 -7.24 5.84 26.94
N SER A 183 -8.05 6.28 25.97
CA SER A 183 -9.52 6.21 26.08
C SER A 183 -10.04 4.79 25.88
N THR A 184 -10.82 4.29 26.86
CA THR A 184 -11.52 2.99 26.80
C THR A 184 -12.56 2.92 25.69
N ASP A 185 -13.04 4.08 25.22
CA ASP A 185 -14.07 4.17 24.18
C ASP A 185 -13.53 3.83 22.79
N PHE A 186 -12.20 3.88 22.60
CA PHE A 186 -11.53 3.82 21.30
C PHE A 186 -10.39 2.80 21.24
N SER A 187 -10.44 1.78 22.11
CA SER A 187 -9.54 0.61 22.05
C SER A 187 -8.05 0.94 21.91
N GLY A 188 -7.54 1.96 22.59
CA GLY A 188 -6.12 2.30 22.46
C GLY A 188 -5.79 3.30 21.35
N GLN A 189 -6.75 3.76 20.56
CA GLN A 189 -6.47 4.61 19.38
C GLN A 189 -6.68 6.09 19.71
N ALA A 190 -5.75 6.94 19.23
CA ALA A 190 -5.91 8.38 19.33
C ALA A 190 -7.08 8.83 18.43
N VAL A 191 -7.96 9.69 18.96
CA VAL A 191 -9.05 10.28 18.18
C VAL A 191 -8.62 11.67 17.73
N PRO A 192 -8.41 11.88 16.42
CA PRO A 192 -8.03 13.19 15.91
C PRO A 192 -9.15 14.20 16.12
N LEU A 193 -8.79 15.40 16.59
CA LEU A 193 -9.71 16.53 16.80
C LEU A 193 -9.95 17.24 15.46
N PHE A 194 -11.22 17.36 15.05
CA PHE A 194 -11.59 18.17 13.87
C PHE A 194 -12.91 18.93 14.02
N ALA A 195 -13.58 18.87 15.18
CA ALA A 195 -14.84 19.57 15.41
C ALA A 195 -14.81 21.08 15.13
N ASN A 196 -13.65 21.70 15.25
CA ASN A 196 -13.46 23.14 15.08
C ASN A 196 -12.81 23.48 13.73
N PHE A 197 -12.66 22.51 12.83
CA PHE A 197 -12.09 22.79 11.52
C PHE A 197 -13.11 23.53 10.66
N THR A 198 -12.66 24.64 10.10
CA THR A 198 -13.42 25.56 9.26
C THR A 198 -12.77 25.75 7.89
N ARG A 199 -11.59 25.17 7.69
CA ARG A 199 -10.83 25.23 6.43
C ARG A 199 -10.28 23.87 6.04
N ASP A 200 -10.14 23.67 4.73
CA ASP A 200 -9.57 22.46 4.12
C ASP A 200 -8.13 22.22 4.59
N SER A 201 -7.34 23.31 4.67
CA SER A 201 -5.96 23.29 5.17
C SER A 201 -5.81 22.74 6.59
N GLU A 202 -6.84 22.80 7.43
CA GLU A 202 -6.80 22.25 8.79
C GLU A 202 -6.88 20.72 8.79
N PHE A 203 -7.69 20.13 7.90
CA PHE A 203 -7.74 18.68 7.68
C PHE A 203 -6.46 18.12 7.07
N VAL A 204 -5.85 18.90 6.17
CA VAL A 204 -4.55 18.57 5.60
C VAL A 204 -3.45 18.62 6.65
N THR A 205 -3.35 19.74 7.39
CA THR A 205 -2.31 19.94 8.42
C THR A 205 -2.43 18.92 9.54
N SER A 206 -3.64 18.46 9.86
CA SER A 206 -3.85 17.42 10.86
C SER A 206 -3.49 16.00 10.38
N GLY A 207 -3.17 15.82 9.09
CA GLY A 207 -2.94 14.50 8.48
C GLY A 207 -4.21 13.66 8.32
N LEU A 208 -5.39 14.25 8.49
CA LEU A 208 -6.66 13.55 8.27
C LEU A 208 -6.90 13.32 6.77
N ILE A 209 -6.42 14.26 5.96
CA ILE A 209 -6.40 14.19 4.51
C ILE A 209 -4.97 14.42 4.05
N GLN A 210 -4.51 13.57 3.13
CA GLN A 210 -3.18 13.69 2.58
C GLN A 210 -3.31 14.16 1.13
N PRO A 211 -2.97 15.44 0.84
CA PRO A 211 -3.07 15.98 -0.51
C PRO A 211 -1.99 15.38 -1.42
N GLY A 212 -2.20 15.44 -2.74
CA GLY A 212 -1.24 14.98 -3.75
C GLY A 212 -1.10 13.46 -3.88
N ILE A 213 -1.86 12.68 -3.09
CA ILE A 213 -1.91 11.22 -3.17
C ILE A 213 -3.35 10.73 -3.27
N ALA A 214 -3.57 9.50 -3.75
CA ALA A 214 -4.91 8.94 -3.90
C ALA A 214 -5.74 9.08 -2.61
N ALA A 215 -6.97 9.60 -2.73
CA ALA A 215 -7.90 9.87 -1.62
C ALA A 215 -8.00 8.73 -0.60
N ARG A 216 -7.91 7.49 -1.09
CA ARG A 216 -7.90 6.26 -0.28
C ARG A 216 -6.81 6.15 0.79
N ASN A 217 -5.78 6.98 0.71
CA ASN A 217 -4.71 7.03 1.71
C ASN A 217 -5.05 7.98 2.87
N SER A 218 -5.98 8.92 2.66
CA SER A 218 -6.45 9.81 3.71
C SER A 218 -7.09 9.03 4.85
N TRP A 219 -6.80 9.41 6.09
CA TRP A 219 -7.28 8.72 7.28
C TRP A 219 -8.81 8.65 7.29
N ILE A 220 -9.50 9.76 6.97
CA ILE A 220 -10.98 9.82 6.93
C ILE A 220 -11.54 8.79 5.96
N TYR A 221 -10.98 8.68 4.75
CA TYR A 221 -11.43 7.69 3.76
C TYR A 221 -11.31 6.27 4.31
N ARG A 222 -10.14 5.93 4.85
CA ARG A 222 -9.84 4.57 5.35
C ARG A 222 -10.79 4.16 6.46
N VAL A 223 -11.08 5.10 7.35
CA VAL A 223 -12.01 4.90 8.46
C VAL A 223 -13.44 4.68 7.98
N LEU A 224 -13.94 5.52 7.06
CA LEU A 224 -15.31 5.41 6.54
C LEU A 224 -15.57 4.11 5.77
N ARG A 225 -14.55 3.55 5.12
CA ARG A 225 -14.65 2.33 4.32
C ARG A 225 -14.15 1.07 5.03
N ASN A 226 -13.81 1.17 6.32
CA ASN A 226 -13.28 0.06 7.11
C ASN A 226 -12.01 -0.57 6.47
N HIS A 227 -11.12 0.27 5.94
CA HIS A 227 -9.84 -0.15 5.36
C HIS A 227 -8.69 -0.06 6.38
N GLY A 228 -8.09 -1.19 6.70
CA GLY A 228 -6.85 -1.32 7.49
C GLY A 228 -7.08 -1.49 9.01
N ASP A 229 -6.01 -1.27 9.79
CA ASP A 229 -5.98 -1.50 11.26
C ASP A 229 -6.65 -0.38 12.08
N ILE A 230 -7.26 0.62 11.42
CA ILE A 230 -7.93 1.72 12.11
C ILE A 230 -9.32 1.23 12.51
N GLY A 231 -9.62 1.23 13.80
CA GLY A 231 -10.85 0.63 14.35
C GLY A 231 -12.13 1.06 13.61
N THR A 232 -13.12 0.17 13.62
CA THR A 232 -14.42 0.36 12.95
C THR A 232 -15.10 1.64 13.44
N MET A 233 -15.08 2.68 12.60
CA MET A 233 -15.95 3.85 12.76
C MET A 233 -16.94 3.92 11.59
N PRO A 234 -18.20 4.26 11.86
CA PRO A 234 -18.76 4.41 13.19
C PRO A 234 -18.85 3.03 13.90
N LYS A 235 -18.90 3.04 15.24
CA LYS A 235 -18.83 1.81 16.07
C LYS A 235 -19.86 0.79 15.58
N SER A 236 -19.53 -0.50 15.62
CA SER A 236 -20.25 -1.61 14.96
C SER A 236 -21.76 -1.76 15.27
N ASP A 237 -22.28 -1.00 16.24
CA ASP A 237 -23.69 -0.90 16.61
C ASP A 237 -24.44 0.23 15.89
N SER A 238 -23.75 1.06 15.11
CA SER A 238 -24.33 2.13 14.31
C SER A 238 -24.60 1.68 12.89
N THR A 239 -25.84 1.87 12.45
CA THR A 239 -26.14 2.06 11.03
C THR A 239 -25.24 3.21 10.56
N GLY A 240 -24.28 2.90 9.70
CA GLY A 240 -23.17 3.77 9.36
C GLY A 240 -23.57 5.12 8.75
N ILE A 241 -22.56 5.87 8.30
CA ILE A 241 -22.79 6.99 7.38
C ILE A 241 -23.60 6.50 6.16
N SER A 242 -24.50 7.32 5.64
CA SER A 242 -25.23 6.95 4.42
C SER A 242 -24.27 6.83 3.24
N THR A 243 -24.61 6.02 2.23
CA THR A 243 -23.76 5.90 1.03
C THR A 243 -23.54 7.26 0.35
N ALA A 244 -24.58 8.10 0.27
CA ALA A 244 -24.48 9.43 -0.32
C ALA A 244 -23.55 10.35 0.47
N ASP A 245 -23.60 10.29 1.80
CA ASP A 245 -22.72 11.06 2.68
C ASP A 245 -21.26 10.59 2.58
N ALA A 246 -21.03 9.28 2.47
CA ALA A 246 -19.70 8.72 2.25
C ALA A 246 -19.14 9.17 0.89
N GLU A 247 -19.93 9.09 -0.17
CA GLU A 247 -19.56 9.58 -1.51
C GLU A 247 -19.25 11.09 -1.52
N ALA A 248 -20.00 11.90 -0.76
CA ALA A 248 -19.75 13.33 -0.64
C ALA A 248 -18.40 13.63 0.04
N ILE A 249 -18.08 12.90 1.12
CA ILE A 249 -16.77 13.03 1.80
C ILE A 249 -15.64 12.57 0.86
N GLU A 250 -15.84 11.47 0.13
CA GLU A 250 -14.83 10.95 -0.80
C GLU A 250 -14.56 11.92 -1.94
N ALA A 251 -15.60 12.46 -2.57
CA ALA A 251 -15.46 13.46 -3.62
C ALA A 251 -14.71 14.70 -3.12
N TRP A 252 -14.92 15.10 -1.86
CA TRP A 252 -14.16 16.18 -1.25
C TRP A 252 -12.68 15.82 -1.05
N ILE A 253 -12.38 14.64 -0.50
CA ILE A 253 -11.00 14.16 -0.33
C ILE A 253 -10.29 14.06 -1.68
N GLU A 254 -10.94 13.50 -2.72
CA GLU A 254 -10.39 13.40 -4.07
C GLU A 254 -10.04 14.75 -4.67
N GLN A 255 -10.86 15.77 -4.43
CA GLN A 255 -10.57 17.12 -4.90
C GLN A 255 -9.48 17.83 -4.10
N MET A 256 -9.14 17.36 -2.89
CA MET A 256 -7.97 17.85 -2.15
C MET A 256 -6.71 17.05 -2.46
N ALA A 257 -6.88 15.84 -2.98
CA ALA A 257 -5.82 14.97 -3.44
C ALA A 257 -5.24 15.35 -4.81
N ASN A 258 -6.07 15.97 -5.67
CA ASN A 258 -5.67 16.46 -7.01
C ASN A 258 -5.28 17.94 -6.97
#